data_AF-A0A2G8XWN0-F1
#
_entry.id   AF-A0A2G8XWN0-F1
#
_cell.length_a   1.000
_cell.length_b   1.000
_cell.length_c   1.000
_cell.angle_alpha   90.00
_cell.angle_beta   90.00
_cell.angle_gamma   90.00
#
_symmetry.space_group_name_H-M   'P 1'
#
loop_
_entity.id
_entity.type
_entity.pdbx_description
1 polymer ?
#
loop_
_entity_poly.entity_id
_entity_poly.type
_entity_poly.pdbx_seq_one_letter_code
_entity_poly.pdbx_strand_id
1 'polypeptide(L)'
;MMFRFLPRVASGASSLSVSQRRLRASFSSSLQSRGFFSAAPAAATAGVSPLARSVDAAIPEEAFNQPPTLTTTLPNGIRVATQRLPFHQTATVGVWIDSGSRYDTKETNGAAHFLEHMTFKGTKRRSRIQLEQEIENMGAHLNAYTSREQTV
;
A
#
# COMPACT_ATOMS: atom_id res chain seq x y z
N MET A 1 -1.79 1.08 -23.08
CA MET A 1 -0.88 2.18 -23.49
C MET A 1 -0.74 3.15 -22.33
N MET A 2 0.47 3.32 -21.81
CA MET A 2 0.74 4.15 -20.62
C MET A 2 1.23 5.52 -21.07
N PHE A 3 0.46 6.58 -20.81
CA PHE A 3 0.95 7.95 -20.86
C PHE A 3 1.12 8.47 -19.43
N ARG A 4 2.37 8.42 -18.98
CA ARG A 4 2.82 8.97 -17.71
C ARG A 4 3.15 10.45 -17.91
N PHE A 5 2.37 11.34 -17.32
CA PHE A 5 2.77 12.75 -17.18
C PHE A 5 3.80 12.86 -16.04
N LEU A 6 5.01 13.34 -16.37
CA LEU A 6 6.02 13.73 -15.41
C LEU A 6 5.78 15.18 -14.97
N PRO A 7 5.71 15.49 -13.67
CA PRO A 7 5.82 16.88 -13.22
C PRO A 7 7.27 17.37 -13.39
N ARG A 8 7.39 18.55 -13.97
CA ARG A 8 8.65 19.30 -14.16
C ARG A 8 9.19 19.70 -12.78
N VAL A 9 10.25 19.03 -12.33
CA VAL A 9 10.98 19.35 -11.10
C VAL A 9 11.75 20.66 -11.30
N ALA A 10 11.45 21.65 -10.46
CA ALA A 10 12.26 22.85 -10.32
C ALA A 10 13.58 22.51 -9.62
N SER A 11 14.66 22.97 -10.22
CA SER A 11 16.04 22.87 -9.75
C SER A 11 16.24 23.58 -8.41
N GLY A 12 16.81 22.88 -7.43
CA GLY A 12 17.25 23.42 -6.16
C GLY A 12 18.18 22.42 -5.47
N ALA A 13 19.48 22.56 -5.72
CA ALA A 13 20.53 21.70 -5.17
C ALA A 13 20.76 21.98 -3.68
N SER A 14 20.90 20.93 -2.87
CA SER A 14 21.66 20.95 -1.62
C SER A 14 22.19 19.55 -1.33
N SER A 15 23.49 19.39 -1.51
CA SER A 15 24.24 18.17 -1.25
C SER A 15 24.55 18.03 0.24
N LEU A 16 24.21 16.91 0.88
CA LEU A 16 24.92 16.45 2.07
C LEU A 16 25.08 14.93 2.01
N SER A 17 26.35 14.53 1.89
CA SER A 17 26.85 13.17 2.05
C SER A 17 27.06 12.84 3.54
N VAL A 18 27.63 11.66 3.83
CA VAL A 18 28.13 11.16 5.14
C VAL A 18 27.08 10.35 5.89
N SER A 19 27.30 9.15 6.43
CA SER A 19 28.38 8.16 6.39
C SER A 19 27.83 6.92 7.12
N GLN A 20 28.00 5.72 6.56
CA GLN A 20 27.68 4.48 7.26
C GLN A 20 28.79 4.18 8.28
N ARG A 21 28.46 4.21 9.58
CA ARG A 21 29.36 3.66 10.62
C ARG A 21 28.80 2.35 11.17
N ARG A 22 29.45 1.25 10.76
CA ARG A 22 29.47 -0.02 11.49
C ARG A 22 30.28 0.18 12.78
N LEU A 23 29.77 -0.29 13.91
CA LEU A 23 30.56 -0.44 15.12
C LEU A 23 30.63 -1.93 15.48
N ARG A 24 31.81 -2.50 15.21
CA ARG A 24 32.36 -3.66 15.92
C ARG A 24 32.86 -3.16 17.27
N ALA A 25 32.63 -3.92 18.34
CA ALA A 25 33.38 -3.77 19.57
C ALA A 25 34.00 -5.13 19.92
N SER A 26 35.34 -5.18 19.84
CA SER A 26 36.18 -6.27 20.32
C SER A 26 36.52 -6.08 21.78
N PHE A 27 36.66 -7.20 22.47
CA PHE A 27 37.16 -7.38 23.83
C PHE A 27 38.55 -6.78 24.05
N SER A 28 38.77 -6.21 25.24
CA SER A 28 40.07 -6.24 25.92
C SER A 28 39.86 -6.32 27.42
N SER A 29 40.68 -7.17 28.04
CA SER A 29 40.72 -7.51 29.45
C SER A 29 41.79 -6.68 30.17
N SER A 30 41.61 -6.45 31.47
CA SER A 30 42.71 -6.34 32.42
C SER A 30 42.23 -6.49 33.87
N LEU A 31 43.01 -7.25 34.62
CA LEU A 31 42.87 -7.61 36.04
C LEU A 31 43.24 -6.47 37.00
N GLN A 32 42.66 -6.50 38.20
CA GLN A 32 43.30 -6.49 39.55
C GLN A 32 42.35 -5.84 40.58
N SER A 33 42.35 -6.10 41.89
CA SER A 33 42.62 -7.24 42.79
C SER A 33 42.39 -6.72 44.23
N ARG A 34 42.02 -7.61 45.17
CA ARG A 34 41.96 -7.48 46.66
C ARG A 34 40.67 -6.84 47.22
N GLY A 35 39.78 -7.58 47.90
CA GLY A 35 39.87 -8.15 49.27
C GLY A 35 39.01 -7.25 50.19
N PHE A 36 37.95 -7.65 50.88
CA PHE A 36 37.87 -8.58 52.03
C PHE A 36 36.39 -9.02 52.28
N PHE A 37 36.23 -10.13 53.00
CA PHE A 37 35.02 -10.90 53.31
C PHE A 37 33.87 -10.15 54.01
N SER A 38 32.61 -10.44 53.63
CA SER A 38 31.51 -10.75 54.56
C SER A 38 30.29 -11.33 53.80
N ALA A 39 29.52 -12.16 54.50
CA ALA A 39 28.59 -13.19 54.03
C ALA A 39 27.37 -12.75 53.19
N ALA A 40 26.97 -13.62 52.27
CA ALA A 40 25.75 -13.55 51.45
C ALA A 40 24.47 -13.84 52.25
N PRO A 41 23.32 -13.35 51.76
CA PRO A 41 22.25 -14.28 51.41
C PRO A 41 21.77 -14.09 49.97
N ALA A 42 21.32 -15.20 49.40
CA ALA A 42 20.93 -15.37 48.00
C ALA A 42 19.76 -14.46 47.59
N ALA A 43 20.01 -13.57 46.62
CA ALA A 43 18.98 -12.85 45.89
C ALA A 43 18.75 -13.55 44.53
N ALA A 44 17.48 -13.80 44.25
CA ALA A 44 16.97 -14.56 43.13
C ALA A 44 17.57 -14.16 41.77
N THR A 45 17.82 -15.16 40.94
CA THR A 45 18.17 -15.05 39.53
C THR A 45 17.20 -14.13 38.81
N ALA A 46 17.65 -12.93 38.43
CA ALA A 46 16.93 -12.07 37.51
C ALA A 46 16.83 -12.80 36.16
N GLY A 47 15.67 -13.39 35.90
CA GLY A 47 15.31 -13.92 34.59
C GLY A 47 15.42 -12.78 33.57
N VAL A 48 16.27 -12.97 32.57
CA VAL A 48 16.32 -12.09 31.42
C VAL A 48 15.00 -12.29 30.69
N SER A 49 14.03 -11.40 30.89
CA SER A 49 12.80 -11.40 30.13
C SER A 49 13.18 -11.34 28.64
N PRO A 50 12.72 -12.28 27.79
CA PRO A 50 12.97 -12.17 26.37
C PRO A 50 12.32 -10.87 25.91
N LEU A 51 13.06 -10.09 25.12
CA LEU A 51 12.56 -8.89 24.46
C LEU A 51 11.29 -9.27 23.70
N ALA A 52 10.13 -9.06 24.31
CA ALA A 52 8.85 -9.23 23.65
C ALA A 52 8.83 -8.17 22.56
N ARG A 53 9.08 -8.60 21.32
CA ARG A 53 8.90 -7.77 20.14
C ARG A 53 7.38 -7.56 20.01
N SER A 54 6.85 -6.58 20.73
CA SER A 54 5.45 -6.18 20.65
C SER A 54 5.23 -5.55 19.27
N VAL A 55 4.94 -6.39 18.28
CA VAL A 55 4.47 -5.93 16.96
C VAL A 55 2.97 -5.60 17.01
N ASP A 56 2.33 -5.76 18.17
CA ASP A 56 0.91 -5.48 18.39
C ASP A 56 0.61 -4.04 18.82
N ALA A 57 1.59 -3.14 18.74
CA ALA A 57 1.29 -1.72 18.80
C ALA A 57 0.59 -1.33 17.50
N ALA A 58 -0.74 -1.53 17.46
CA ALA A 58 -1.60 -0.91 16.48
C ALA A 58 -1.24 0.57 16.45
N ILE A 59 -0.64 1.00 15.34
CA ILE A 59 -0.38 2.41 15.10
C ILE A 59 -1.74 3.10 15.25
N PRO A 60 -1.88 4.07 16.18
CA PRO A 60 -3.15 4.78 16.35
C PRO A 60 -3.60 5.32 15.00
N GLU A 61 -4.87 5.19 14.64
CA GLU A 61 -5.41 5.71 13.38
C GLU A 61 -5.10 7.21 13.24
N GLU A 62 -4.97 7.93 14.36
CA GLU A 62 -4.56 9.34 14.43
C GLU A 62 -3.10 9.60 14.03
N ALA A 63 -2.24 8.58 14.05
CA ALA A 63 -0.85 8.71 13.61
C ALA A 63 -0.75 8.82 12.08
N PHE A 64 -1.78 8.40 11.35
CA PHE A 64 -1.95 8.69 9.95
C PHE A 64 -2.84 9.94 9.82
N ASN A 65 -2.26 11.07 9.42
CA ASN A 65 -2.99 12.29 9.09
C ASN A 65 -3.76 12.13 7.76
N GLN A 66 -4.61 11.10 7.68
CA GLN A 66 -5.42 10.74 6.53
C GLN A 66 -6.85 10.53 6.99
N PRO A 67 -7.85 10.98 6.22
CA PRO A 67 -9.24 10.74 6.59
C PRO A 67 -9.55 9.23 6.54
N PRO A 68 -10.41 8.74 7.45
CA PRO A 68 -10.72 7.31 7.51
C PRO A 68 -11.45 6.83 6.26
N THR A 69 -11.19 5.59 5.88
CA THR A 69 -11.91 4.91 4.78
C THR A 69 -13.20 4.31 5.31
N LEU A 70 -14.34 4.85 4.90
CA LEU A 70 -15.66 4.33 5.25
C LEU A 70 -16.03 3.20 4.31
N THR A 71 -16.32 2.02 4.85
CA THR A 71 -16.74 0.85 4.08
C THR A 71 -18.19 0.50 4.42
N THR A 72 -19.03 0.38 3.40
CA THR A 72 -20.43 -0.06 3.52
C THR A 72 -20.67 -1.28 2.62
N THR A 73 -21.43 -2.24 3.11
CA THR A 73 -21.85 -3.42 2.32
C THR A 73 -23.33 -3.27 1.99
N LEU A 74 -23.64 -3.24 0.70
CA LEU A 74 -25.00 -3.14 0.20
C LEU A 74 -25.75 -4.48 0.40
N PRO A 75 -27.10 -4.49 0.40
CA PRO A 75 -27.89 -5.72 0.58
C PRO A 75 -27.62 -6.81 -0.46
N ASN A 76 -27.10 -6.43 -1.64
CA ASN A 76 -26.71 -7.36 -2.70
C ASN A 76 -25.28 -7.90 -2.56
N GLY A 77 -24.58 -7.57 -1.47
CA GLY A 77 -23.22 -8.04 -1.18
C GLY A 77 -22.09 -7.20 -1.78
N ILE A 78 -22.39 -6.14 -2.55
CA ILE A 78 -21.36 -5.23 -3.07
C ILE A 78 -20.80 -4.37 -1.94
N ARG A 79 -19.47 -4.32 -1.84
CA ARG A 79 -18.76 -3.44 -0.91
C ARG A 79 -18.43 -2.12 -1.58
N VAL A 80 -18.76 -1.03 -0.90
CA VAL A 80 -18.46 0.35 -1.32
C VAL A 80 -17.53 0.95 -0.28
N ALA A 81 -16.30 1.26 -0.69
CA ALA A 81 -15.33 1.97 0.13
C ALA A 81 -15.24 3.42 -0.35
N THR A 82 -15.31 4.38 0.57
CA THR A 82 -15.23 5.80 0.27
C THR A 82 -14.25 6.49 1.23
N GLN A 83 -13.46 7.41 0.69
CA GLN A 83 -12.57 8.25 1.47
C GLN A 83 -12.80 9.70 1.05
N ARG A 84 -13.27 10.52 1.99
CA ARG A 84 -13.56 11.94 1.71
C ARG A 84 -12.32 12.78 1.95
N LEU A 85 -11.88 13.49 0.92
CA LEU A 85 -10.75 14.41 0.97
C LEU A 85 -11.23 15.86 0.73
N PRO A 86 -11.55 16.66 1.77
CA PRO A 86 -12.19 17.97 1.62
C PRO A 86 -11.43 18.99 0.77
N PHE A 87 -10.10 18.88 0.71
CA PHE A 87 -9.23 19.82 0.00
C PHE A 87 -8.95 19.43 -1.45
N HIS A 88 -9.48 18.29 -1.92
CA HIS A 88 -9.28 17.83 -3.31
C HIS A 88 -10.48 18.22 -4.18
N GLN A 89 -10.19 18.78 -5.36
CA GLN A 89 -11.20 19.18 -6.35
C GLN A 89 -11.46 18.10 -7.40
N THR A 90 -10.75 16.98 -7.32
CA THR A 90 -10.86 15.83 -8.23
C THR A 90 -11.23 14.58 -7.44
N ALA A 91 -11.83 13.62 -8.12
CA ALA A 91 -12.18 12.33 -7.55
C ALA A 91 -11.84 11.21 -8.54
N THR A 92 -11.60 10.01 -8.01
CA THR A 92 -11.46 8.79 -8.81
C THR A 92 -12.48 7.79 -8.29
N VAL A 93 -13.20 7.17 -9.22
CA VAL A 93 -14.13 6.08 -8.94
C VAL A 93 -13.65 4.87 -9.73
N GLY A 94 -13.52 3.73 -9.05
CA GLY A 94 -13.08 2.48 -9.66
C GLY A 94 -13.96 1.33 -9.20
N VAL A 95 -13.97 0.26 -9.99
CA VAL A 95 -14.68 -0.98 -9.66
C VAL A 95 -13.65 -2.09 -9.66
N TRP A 96 -13.40 -2.69 -8.50
CA TRP A 96 -12.50 -3.83 -8.38
C TRP A 96 -13.30 -5.12 -8.39
N ILE A 97 -13.01 -5.96 -9.35
CA ILE A 97 -13.65 -7.26 -9.53
C ILE A 97 -12.61 -8.34 -9.22
N ASP A 98 -12.96 -9.27 -8.33
CA ASP A 98 -12.18 -10.49 -8.07
C ASP A 98 -12.37 -11.47 -9.24
N SER A 99 -11.72 -11.14 -10.36
CA SER A 99 -11.74 -11.87 -11.61
C SER A 99 -10.49 -11.50 -12.42
N GLY A 100 -10.04 -12.39 -13.28
CA GLY A 100 -8.81 -12.27 -14.05
C GLY A 100 -8.44 -13.57 -14.73
N SER A 101 -7.29 -13.60 -15.41
CA SER A 101 -6.90 -14.77 -16.22
C SER A 101 -6.66 -16.06 -15.44
N ARG A 102 -6.55 -16.02 -14.10
CA ARG A 102 -6.53 -17.20 -13.22
C ARG A 102 -7.85 -17.96 -13.25
N TYR A 103 -8.95 -17.26 -13.51
CA TYR A 103 -10.30 -17.81 -13.50
C TYR A 103 -10.80 -18.21 -14.90
N ASP A 104 -9.98 -17.99 -15.95
CA ASP A 104 -10.28 -18.49 -17.29
C ASP A 104 -10.19 -20.03 -17.35
N THR A 105 -11.05 -20.66 -18.15
CA THR A 105 -10.92 -22.09 -18.47
C THR A 105 -9.92 -22.31 -19.61
N LYS A 106 -9.60 -23.56 -19.93
CA LYS A 106 -8.71 -23.87 -21.05
C LYS A 106 -9.30 -23.40 -22.39
N GLU A 107 -10.62 -23.44 -22.51
CA GLU A 107 -11.38 -23.07 -23.70
C GLU A 107 -11.53 -21.55 -23.83
N THR A 108 -11.58 -20.82 -22.71
CA THR A 108 -11.79 -19.36 -22.68
C THR A 108 -10.52 -18.59 -22.32
N ASN A 109 -9.34 -19.19 -22.48
CA ASN A 109 -8.09 -18.55 -22.13
C ASN A 109 -7.90 -17.23 -22.90
N GLY A 110 -7.69 -16.15 -22.17
CA GLY A 110 -7.57 -14.80 -22.73
C GLY A 110 -8.90 -14.04 -22.79
N ALA A 111 -10.01 -14.63 -22.33
CA ALA A 111 -11.29 -13.94 -22.23
C ALA A 111 -11.20 -12.72 -21.30
N ALA A 112 -10.44 -12.81 -20.20
CA ALA A 112 -10.28 -11.69 -19.28
C ALA A 112 -9.63 -10.47 -19.96
N HIS A 113 -8.51 -10.66 -20.66
CA HIS A 113 -7.85 -9.58 -21.41
C HIS A 113 -8.68 -9.12 -22.62
N PHE A 114 -9.36 -10.04 -23.30
CA PHE A 114 -10.25 -9.66 -24.39
C PHE A 114 -11.42 -8.79 -23.90
N LEU A 115 -12.03 -9.14 -22.77
CA LEU A 115 -13.11 -8.37 -22.16
C LEU A 115 -12.66 -6.95 -21.82
N GLU A 116 -11.46 -6.77 -21.28
CA GLU A 116 -10.85 -5.45 -21.01
C GLU A 116 -10.89 -4.53 -22.23
N HIS A 117 -10.47 -5.03 -23.41
CA HIS A 117 -10.50 -4.27 -24.66
C HIS A 117 -11.92 -3.95 -25.11
N MET A 118 -12.89 -4.78 -24.74
CA MET A 118 -14.29 -4.62 -25.12
C MET A 118 -15.07 -3.72 -24.15
N THR A 119 -14.62 -3.55 -22.90
CA THR A 119 -15.31 -2.78 -21.84
C THR A 119 -15.66 -1.35 -22.28
N PHE A 120 -14.83 -0.72 -23.11
CA PHE A 120 -15.05 0.65 -23.60
C PHE A 120 -15.52 0.75 -25.06
N LYS A 121 -15.92 -0.37 -25.70
CA LYS A 121 -16.38 -0.36 -27.11
C LYS A 121 -17.86 -0.05 -27.29
N GLY A 122 -18.55 0.35 -26.23
CA GLY A 122 -19.96 0.73 -26.23
C GLY A 122 -20.78 -0.13 -25.28
N THR A 123 -22.00 0.34 -25.03
CA THR A 123 -22.99 -0.34 -24.17
C THR A 123 -24.29 -0.51 -24.94
N LYS A 124 -25.26 -1.22 -24.35
CA LYS A 124 -26.62 -1.33 -24.94
C LYS A 124 -27.29 0.04 -25.15
N ARG A 125 -26.88 1.07 -24.42
CA ARG A 125 -27.50 2.41 -24.44
C ARG A 125 -26.69 3.47 -25.17
N ARG A 126 -25.38 3.29 -25.31
CA ARG A 126 -24.44 4.29 -25.85
C ARG A 126 -23.46 3.63 -26.82
N SER A 127 -23.25 4.24 -27.97
CA SER A 127 -22.18 3.83 -28.88
C SER A 127 -20.81 4.17 -28.30
N ARG A 128 -19.75 3.57 -28.86
CA ARG A 128 -18.36 3.87 -28.50
C ARG A 128 -18.04 5.36 -28.59
N ILE A 129 -18.39 5.99 -29.71
CA ILE A 129 -18.11 7.41 -29.98
C ILE A 129 -18.83 8.30 -28.96
N GLN A 130 -20.09 7.99 -28.66
CA GLN A 130 -20.85 8.75 -27.66
C GLN A 130 -20.20 8.65 -26.27
N LEU A 131 -19.73 7.46 -25.90
CA LEU A 131 -19.07 7.24 -24.62
C LEU A 131 -17.71 7.97 -24.54
N GLU A 132 -16.88 7.87 -25.58
CA GLU A 132 -15.61 8.58 -25.68
C GLU A 132 -15.83 10.11 -25.57
N GLN A 133 -16.78 10.67 -26.31
CA GLN A 133 -17.10 12.10 -26.29
C GLN A 133 -17.66 12.58 -24.95
N GLU A 134 -18.55 11.81 -24.31
CA GLU A 134 -19.13 12.17 -23.01
C GLU A 134 -18.03 12.31 -21.94
N ILE A 135 -17.08 11.37 -21.93
CA ILE A 135 -15.95 11.35 -20.98
C ILE A 135 -14.98 12.50 -21.26
N GLU A 136 -14.59 12.71 -22.52
CA GLU A 136 -13.70 13.80 -22.92
C GLU A 136 -14.29 15.18 -22.65
N ASN A 137 -15.60 15.36 -22.91
CA ASN A 137 -16.29 16.63 -22.64
C ASN A 137 -16.32 16.99 -21.15
N MET A 138 -16.29 15.99 -20.25
CA MET A 138 -16.15 16.21 -18.80
C MET A 138 -14.69 16.46 -18.38
N GLY A 139 -13.72 16.31 -19.28
CA GLY A 139 -12.28 16.35 -18.96
C GLY A 139 -11.81 15.12 -18.18
N ALA A 140 -12.59 14.04 -18.17
CA ALA A 140 -12.27 12.80 -17.48
C ALA A 140 -11.46 11.85 -18.38
N HIS A 141 -10.77 10.87 -17.77
CA HIS A 141 -10.12 9.78 -18.49
C HIS A 141 -10.48 8.46 -17.83
N LEU A 142 -10.86 7.47 -18.63
CA LEU A 142 -11.17 6.11 -18.16
C LEU A 142 -10.03 5.17 -18.50
N ASN A 143 -9.79 4.20 -17.62
CA ASN A 143 -8.84 3.13 -17.87
C ASN A 143 -9.42 1.82 -17.34
N ALA A 144 -8.94 0.71 -17.88
CA ALA A 144 -9.17 -0.61 -17.34
C ALA A 144 -7.85 -1.38 -17.38
N TYR A 145 -7.66 -2.30 -16.46
CA TYR A 145 -6.58 -3.27 -16.52
C TYR A 145 -6.99 -4.60 -15.91
N THR A 146 -6.51 -5.67 -16.52
CA THR A 146 -6.75 -7.03 -16.05
C THR A 146 -5.45 -7.68 -15.62
N SER A 147 -5.45 -8.23 -14.42
CA SER A 147 -4.38 -9.06 -13.89
C SER A 147 -4.80 -10.54 -13.88
N ARG A 148 -4.02 -11.38 -13.22
CA ARG A 148 -4.36 -12.79 -13.03
C ARG A 148 -5.58 -12.96 -12.13
N GLU A 149 -5.73 -12.13 -11.10
CA GLU A 149 -6.73 -12.36 -10.04
C GLU A 149 -7.67 -11.18 -9.84
N GLN A 150 -7.39 -10.04 -10.47
CA GLN A 150 -8.16 -8.82 -10.29
C GLN A 150 -8.29 -8.09 -11.61
N THR A 151 -9.47 -7.49 -11.81
CA THR A 151 -9.79 -6.61 -12.93
C THR A 151 -10.31 -5.30 -12.38
N VAL A 152 -9.82 -4.18 -12.91
CA VAL A 152 -10.11 -2.82 -12.45
C VAL A 152 -10.45 -1.93 -13.63
#